data_AF-A0AAV4DMH2-F1
#
_entry.id   AF-A0AAV4DMH2-F1
#
_cell.length_a   1.000
_cell.length_b   1.000
_cell.length_c   1.000
_cell.angle_alpha   90.00
_cell.angle_beta   90.00
_cell.angle_gamma   90.00
#
_symmetry.space_group_name_H-M   'P 1'
#
loop_
_entity.id
_entity.type
_entity.pdbx_description
1 polymer ?
#
loop_
_entity_poly.entity_id
_entity_poly.type
_entity_poly.pdbx_seq_one_letter_code
_entity_poly.pdbx_strand_id
1 'polypeptide(L)'
;MSVKLAAQTLSTSVAGAIDFLRKDKRMINFLGSEATSKSNRTMDKLFDICSSSCPKGRFSKSPLTLVNLEERVAELKAIANYLRGLRDSNYKKFTDGRVKLHSSDSWLL
;
A
#
# COMPACT_ATOMS: atom_id res chain seq x y z
N MET A 1 3.95 -5.71 -17.64
CA MET A 1 3.18 -5.40 -16.40
C MET A 1 2.70 -3.95 -16.48
N SER A 2 1.41 -3.68 -16.24
CA SER A 2 0.86 -2.31 -16.30
C SER A 2 0.78 -1.69 -14.90
N VAL A 3 1.77 -0.85 -14.57
CA VAL A 3 1.81 -0.13 -13.28
C VAL A 3 0.64 0.85 -13.15
N LYS A 4 0.21 1.45 -14.27
CA LYS A 4 -0.93 2.37 -14.33
C LYS A 4 -2.21 1.71 -13.84
N LEU A 5 -2.49 0.48 -14.29
CA LEU A 5 -3.68 -0.25 -13.87
C LEU A 5 -3.62 -0.56 -12.36
N ALA A 6 -2.46 -1.04 -11.89
CA ALA A 6 -2.28 -1.35 -10.47
C ALA A 6 -2.50 -0.13 -9.55
N ALA A 7 -1.93 1.03 -9.91
CA ALA A 7 -2.11 2.27 -9.16
C ALA A 7 -3.57 2.73 -9.13
N GLN A 8 -4.29 2.59 -10.25
CA GLN A 8 -5.72 2.93 -10.32
C GLN A 8 -6.56 2.00 -9.44
N THR A 9 -6.30 0.68 -9.49
CA THR A 9 -7.04 -0.33 -8.73
C THR A 9 -6.83 -0.20 -7.22
N LEU A 10 -5.62 0.13 -6.77
CA LEU A 10 -5.26 0.20 -5.36
C LEU A 10 -5.46 1.59 -4.73
N SER A 11 -6.08 2.52 -5.43
CA SER A 11 -6.17 3.92 -5.01
C SER A 11 -7.10 4.17 -3.81
N THR A 12 -6.88 5.30 -3.12
CA THR A 12 -7.75 5.75 -2.02
C THR A 12 -9.20 5.98 -2.47
N SER A 13 -9.45 6.38 -3.72
CA SER A 13 -10.80 6.57 -4.24
C SER A 13 -11.57 5.24 -4.34
N VAL A 14 -10.90 4.17 -4.80
CA VAL A 14 -11.49 2.81 -4.81
C VAL A 14 -11.80 2.36 -3.39
N ALA A 15 -10.91 2.60 -2.43
CA ALA A 15 -11.19 2.31 -1.02
C ALA A 15 -12.40 3.07 -0.47
N GLY A 16 -12.57 4.34 -0.88
CA GLY A 16 -13.75 5.14 -0.55
C GLY A 16 -15.04 4.58 -1.15
N ALA A 17 -15.00 4.14 -2.40
CA ALA A 17 -16.14 3.48 -3.05
C ALA A 17 -16.52 2.17 -2.36
N ILE A 18 -15.53 1.34 -1.98
CA ILE A 18 -15.76 0.11 -1.20
C ILE A 18 -16.45 0.43 0.13
N ASP A 19 -15.95 1.42 0.87
CA ASP A 19 -16.55 1.82 2.15
C ASP A 19 -17.97 2.37 1.98
N PHE A 20 -18.23 3.14 0.91
CA PHE A 20 -19.58 3.62 0.59
C PHE A 20 -20.56 2.48 0.30
N LEU A 21 -20.14 1.51 -0.52
CA LEU A 21 -20.97 0.35 -0.84
C LEU A 21 -21.24 -0.53 0.40
N ARG A 22 -20.24 -0.65 1.29
CA ARG A 22 -20.39 -1.37 2.56
C ARG A 22 -21.27 -0.64 3.57
N LYS A 23 -21.01 0.64 3.84
CA LYS A 23 -21.61 1.39 4.96
C LYS A 23 -22.91 2.07 4.59
N ASP A 24 -22.93 2.79 3.47
CA ASP A 24 -24.06 3.61 3.06
C ASP A 24 -25.08 2.82 2.25
N LYS A 25 -24.62 1.94 1.35
CA LYS A 25 -25.50 1.07 0.54
C LYS A 25 -25.76 -0.29 1.17
N ARG A 26 -25.02 -0.67 2.21
CA ARG A 26 -25.18 -1.93 2.96
C ARG A 26 -25.28 -3.17 2.07
N MET A 27 -24.51 -3.18 0.98
CA MET A 27 -24.53 -4.30 0.04
C MET A 27 -23.85 -5.52 0.66
N ILE A 28 -24.56 -6.65 0.71
CA ILE A 28 -24.07 -7.90 1.31
C ILE A 28 -22.72 -8.32 0.71
N ASN A 29 -22.55 -8.13 -0.60
CA ASN A 29 -21.30 -8.48 -1.32
C ASN A 29 -20.07 -7.68 -0.83
N PHE A 30 -20.27 -6.60 -0.09
CA PHE A 30 -19.19 -5.75 0.45
C PHE A 30 -19.01 -5.92 1.96
N LEU A 31 -19.74 -6.83 2.61
CA LEU A 31 -19.54 -7.16 4.02
C LEU A 31 -18.13 -7.77 4.21
N GLY A 32 -17.41 -7.37 5.26
CA GLY A 32 -16.04 -7.85 5.50
C GLY A 32 -14.96 -7.17 4.65
N SER A 33 -15.32 -6.18 3.82
CA SER A 33 -14.36 -5.46 2.94
C SER A 33 -13.48 -4.42 3.66
N GLU A 34 -13.55 -4.31 4.99
CA GLU A 34 -12.76 -3.37 5.81
C GLU A 34 -11.26 -3.55 5.58
N ALA A 35 -10.81 -4.81 5.55
CA ALA A 35 -9.41 -5.13 5.34
C ALA A 35 -8.94 -4.68 3.95
N THR A 36 -9.77 -4.86 2.92
CA THR A 36 -9.47 -4.47 1.54
C THR A 36 -9.37 -2.95 1.41
N SER A 37 -10.34 -2.20 1.94
CA SER A 37 -10.30 -0.74 1.86
C SER A 37 -9.14 -0.14 2.66
N LYS A 38 -8.76 -0.76 3.79
CA LYS A 38 -7.55 -0.39 4.54
C LYS A 38 -6.28 -0.68 3.73
N SER A 39 -6.18 -1.87 3.14
CA SER A 39 -5.02 -2.28 2.33
C SER A 39 -4.78 -1.35 1.15
N ASN A 40 -5.85 -1.00 0.39
CA ASN A 40 -5.76 -0.05 -0.72
C ASN A 40 -5.19 1.29 -0.27
N ARG A 41 -5.74 1.90 0.80
CA ARG A 41 -5.22 3.17 1.34
C ARG A 41 -3.76 3.09 1.77
N THR A 42 -3.36 1.97 2.38
CA THR A 42 -1.98 1.76 2.78
C THR A 42 -1.04 1.67 1.57
N MET A 43 -1.45 0.95 0.52
CA MET A 43 -0.66 0.81 -0.71
C MET A 43 -0.59 2.11 -1.52
N ASP A 44 -1.70 2.83 -1.65
CA ASP A 44 -1.76 4.15 -2.30
C ASP A 44 -0.83 5.14 -1.59
N LYS A 45 -0.89 5.18 -0.25
CA LYS A 45 0.00 6.03 0.55
C LYS A 45 1.47 5.66 0.40
N LEU A 46 1.80 4.36 0.39
CA LEU A 46 3.17 3.89 0.15
C LEU A 46 3.66 4.34 -1.23
N PHE A 47 2.84 4.14 -2.26
CA PHE A 47 3.17 4.53 -3.63
C PHE A 47 3.39 6.03 -3.73
N ASP A 48 2.54 6.83 -3.10
CA ASP A 48 2.66 8.29 -3.07
C ASP A 48 3.97 8.76 -2.41
N ILE A 49 4.32 8.20 -1.25
CA ILE A 49 5.57 8.54 -0.56
C ILE A 49 6.79 8.11 -1.39
N CYS A 50 6.75 6.95 -2.05
CA CYS A 50 7.86 6.50 -2.90
C CYS A 50 7.96 7.27 -4.23
N SER A 51 6.89 7.93 -4.65
CA SER A 51 6.84 8.74 -5.88
C SER A 51 6.78 10.25 -5.61
N SER A 52 7.21 10.66 -4.42
CA SER A 52 7.18 12.03 -3.91
C SER A 52 8.25 12.92 -4.56
N SER A 53 8.05 13.26 -5.82
CA SER A 53 8.94 14.12 -6.61
C SER A 53 8.21 15.25 -7.33
N CYS A 54 6.88 15.30 -7.24
CA CYS A 54 6.06 16.29 -7.91
C CYS A 54 6.09 17.64 -7.15
N PRO A 55 6.58 18.75 -7.73
CA PRO A 55 6.61 20.05 -7.06
C PRO A 55 5.22 20.58 -6.66
N LYS A 56 4.17 20.14 -7.38
CA LYS A 56 2.76 20.44 -7.08
C LYS A 56 2.05 19.33 -6.30
N GLY A 57 2.78 18.27 -5.93
CA GLY A 57 2.27 17.19 -5.13
C GLY A 57 1.82 17.70 -3.76
N ARG A 58 0.64 17.26 -3.32
CA ARG A 58 0.11 17.56 -1.99
C ARG A 58 0.26 16.33 -1.11
N PHE A 59 0.34 16.55 0.21
CA PHE A 59 0.38 15.47 1.20
C PHE A 59 1.52 14.48 0.92
N SER A 60 1.22 13.18 0.86
CA SER A 60 2.16 12.10 0.58
C SER A 60 2.87 12.18 -0.76
N LYS A 61 2.32 12.92 -1.74
CA LYS A 61 2.94 13.15 -3.05
C LYS A 61 3.88 14.36 -3.07
N SER A 62 3.88 15.18 -2.01
CA SER A 62 4.70 16.39 -1.95
C SER A 62 6.18 16.03 -1.93
N PRO A 63 7.08 16.87 -2.50
CA PRO A 63 8.50 16.56 -2.53
C PRO A 63 9.06 16.33 -1.13
N LEU A 64 9.98 15.37 -0.99
CA LEU A 64 10.70 15.19 0.26
C LEU A 64 11.58 16.42 0.54
N THR A 65 11.38 16.99 1.72
CA THR A 65 12.12 18.14 2.23
C THR A 65 12.58 17.85 3.65
N LEU A 66 13.56 18.59 4.15
CA LEU A 66 14.02 18.44 5.54
C LEU A 66 12.88 18.67 6.55
N VAL A 67 11.86 19.45 6.19
CA VAL A 67 10.72 19.77 7.05
C VAL A 67 9.75 18.59 7.17
N ASN A 68 9.50 17.85 6.08
CA ASN A 68 8.53 16.74 6.08
C ASN A 68 9.17 15.36 6.24
N LEU A 69 10.51 15.26 6.22
CA LEU A 69 11.22 13.99 6.25
C LEU A 69 10.86 13.13 7.47
N GLU A 70 10.82 13.73 8.66
CA GLU A 70 10.52 13.00 9.89
C GLU A 70 9.11 12.39 9.87
N GLU A 71 8.11 13.17 9.44
CA GLU A 71 6.73 12.70 9.25
C GLU A 71 6.69 11.53 8.25
N ARG A 72 7.37 11.65 7.09
CA ARG A 72 7.37 10.60 6.06
C ARG A 72 8.06 9.33 6.55
N VAL A 73 9.14 9.44 7.32
CA VAL A 73 9.81 8.30 7.95
C VAL A 73 8.89 7.60 8.94
N ALA A 74 8.15 8.36 9.77
CA ALA A 74 7.17 7.79 10.70
C ALA A 74 6.05 7.05 9.96
N GLU A 75 5.54 7.64 8.88
CA GLU A 75 4.53 7.00 8.03
C GLU A 75 5.04 5.71 7.38
N LEU A 76 6.24 5.73 6.80
CA LEU A 76 6.86 4.54 6.21
C LEU A 76 7.08 3.44 7.25
N LYS A 77 7.49 3.79 8.48
CA LYS A 77 7.59 2.82 9.58
C LYS A 77 6.24 2.19 9.92
N ALA A 78 5.17 2.99 9.99
CA ALA A 78 3.83 2.49 10.25
C ALA A 78 3.34 1.55 9.14
N ILE A 79 3.57 1.92 7.87
CA ILE A 79 3.25 1.08 6.71
C ILE A 79 4.05 -0.23 6.74
N ALA A 80 5.35 -0.16 7.01
CA ALA A 80 6.20 -1.34 7.08
C ALA A 80 5.75 -2.30 8.20
N ASN A 81 5.35 -1.76 9.36
CA ASN A 81 4.81 -2.57 10.46
C ASN A 81 3.48 -3.24 10.07
N TYR A 82 2.60 -2.53 9.37
CA TYR A 82 1.38 -3.10 8.83
C TYR A 82 1.68 -4.26 7.87
N LEU A 83 2.56 -4.04 6.88
CA LEU A 83 2.89 -5.05 5.88
C LEU A 83 3.55 -6.30 6.49
N ARG A 84 4.45 -6.11 7.47
CA ARG A 84 5.06 -7.23 8.22
C ARG A 84 4.06 -7.98 9.10
N GLY A 85 2.97 -7.33 9.49
CA GLY A 85 1.89 -7.91 10.28
C GLY A 85 0.88 -8.70 9.46
N LEU A 86 0.92 -8.64 8.13
CA LEU A 86 -0.01 -9.36 7.26
C LEU A 86 0.17 -10.88 7.40
N ARG A 87 -0.97 -11.57 7.49
CA ARG A 87 -1.05 -13.03 7.65
C ARG A 87 -2.00 -13.61 6.62
N ASP A 88 -1.75 -14.86 6.25
CA ASP A 88 -2.66 -15.64 5.42
C ASP A 88 -3.85 -16.17 6.25
N SER A 89 -4.75 -16.92 5.60
CA SER A 89 -5.89 -17.58 6.25
C SER A 89 -5.48 -18.60 7.31
N ASN A 90 -4.22 -19.06 7.32
CA ASN A 90 -3.66 -20.00 8.29
C ASN A 90 -2.87 -19.26 9.39
N TYR A 91 -3.01 -17.94 9.50
CA TYR A 91 -2.31 -17.07 10.45
C TYR A 91 -0.77 -17.04 10.31
N LYS A 92 -0.23 -17.59 9.22
CA LYS A 92 1.19 -17.55 8.90
C LYS A 92 1.54 -16.17 8.35
N LYS A 93 2.65 -15.59 8.78
CA LYS A 93 3.10 -14.29 8.25
C LYS A 93 3.51 -14.44 6.80
N PHE A 94 3.17 -13.46 5.98
CA PHE A 94 3.62 -13.41 4.59
C PHE A 94 5.15 -13.35 4.45
N THR A 95 5.85 -12.84 5.47
CA THR A 95 7.32 -12.77 5.51
C THR A 95 7.99 -14.13 5.66
N ASP A 96 7.29 -15.11 6.21
CA ASP A 96 7.85 -16.43 6.55
C ASP A 96 7.80 -17.40 5.35
N GLY A 97 7.24 -16.95 4.22
CA GLY A 97 6.96 -17.76 3.04
C GLY A 97 7.96 -17.66 1.89
N ARG A 98 9.15 -17.05 2.06
CA ARG A 98 10.13 -17.05 0.96
C ARG A 98 10.72 -18.45 0.77
N VAL A 99 10.20 -19.14 -0.24
CA VAL A 99 11.02 -19.95 -1.16
C VAL A 99 12.30 -19.17 -1.43
N LYS A 100 13.47 -19.83 -1.31
CA LYS A 100 14.77 -19.27 -1.69
C LYS A 100 14.62 -18.55 -3.03
N LEU A 101 14.71 -17.22 -3.03
CA LEU A 101 15.06 -16.51 -4.25
C LEU A 101 16.44 -17.07 -4.62
N HIS A 102 16.53 -17.79 -5.73
CA HIS A 102 17.85 -18.07 -6.33
C HIS A 102 18.54 -16.71 -6.41
N SER A 103 19.68 -16.56 -5.74
CA SER A 103 20.53 -15.39 -5.92
C SER A 103 20.97 -15.40 -7.38
N SER A 104 20.33 -14.57 -8.21
CA SER A 104 20.83 -14.27 -9.54
C SER A 104 22.01 -13.32 -9.41
N ASP A 105 23.10 -13.80 -8.80
CA ASP A 105 24.45 -13.27 -8.95
C ASP A 105 25.05 -13.79 -10.28
N SER A 106 24.31 -13.67 -11.38
CA SER A 106 24.72 -14.14 -12.72
C SER A 106 24.60 -13.06 -13.79
N TRP A 107 24.84 -11.80 -13.43
CA TRP A 107 24.96 -10.69 -14.39
C TRP A 107 26.36 -10.06 -14.41
N LEU A 108 27.38 -10.77 -13.90
CA LEU A 108 28.78 -10.41 -14.06
C LEU A 108 29.59 -11.60 -14.57
N LEU A 109 29.34 -11.99 -15.83
CA LEU A 109 30.32 -12.56 -16.74
C LEU A 109 29.99 -12.06 -18.16
#